data_AF-A0A832H6L8-F1
#
_entry.id   AF-A0A832H6L8-F1
#
_cell.length_a   1.000
_cell.length_b   1.000
_cell.length_c   1.000
_cell.angle_alpha   90.00
_cell.angle_beta   90.00
_cell.angle_gamma   90.00
#
_symmetry.space_group_name_H-M   'P 1'
#
loop_
_entity.id
_entity.type
_entity.pdbx_description
1 polymer ?
#
loop_
_entity_poly.entity_id
_entity_poly.type
_entity_poly.pdbx_seq_one_letter_code
_entity_poly.pdbx_strand_id
1 'polypeptide(L)'
;MISGVYTVDELQQAIRTEPKRWRPLVFTNGCFDLLHAGHVRYLQAAKLLGRSLVIGLNSDQSVRTIKPQSAGKPPRPIVPEDQRAEVLAALKPVDGVVIFHEKT
;
A
#
# COMPACT_ATOMS: atom_id res chain seq x y z
N MET A 1 -13.33 9.37 7.73
CA MET A 1 -12.61 8.15 7.32
C MET A 1 -12.07 8.39 5.92
N ILE A 2 -10.78 8.17 5.72
CA ILE A 2 -10.15 8.32 4.40
C ILE A 2 -10.66 7.18 3.51
N SER A 3 -11.25 7.52 2.36
CA SER A 3 -11.70 6.54 1.39
C SER A 3 -10.49 5.80 0.80
N GLY A 4 -10.61 4.50 0.53
CA GLY A 4 -9.57 3.73 -0.17
C GLY A 4 -8.59 2.96 0.71
N VAL A 5 -8.72 3.01 2.04
CA VAL A 5 -8.02 2.10 2.95
C VAL A 5 -9.00 1.02 3.40
N TYR A 6 -8.59 -0.25 3.30
CA TYR A 6 -9.42 -1.42 3.56
C TYR A 6 -8.70 -2.37 4.51
N THR A 7 -9.47 -3.07 5.34
CA THR A 7 -9.08 -4.38 5.86
C THR A 7 -9.14 -5.42 4.72
N VAL A 8 -8.49 -6.58 4.92
CA VAL A 8 -8.55 -7.68 3.97
C VAL A 8 -10.00 -8.11 3.70
N ASP A 9 -10.82 -8.24 4.75
CA ASP A 9 -12.20 -8.68 4.63
C ASP A 9 -13.07 -7.67 3.88
N GLU A 10 -12.91 -6.37 4.15
CA GLU A 10 -13.62 -5.32 3.43
C GLU A 10 -13.25 -5.30 1.94
N LEU A 11 -11.96 -5.44 1.61
CA LEU A 11 -11.52 -5.48 0.22
C LEU A 11 -12.06 -6.75 -0.48
N GLN A 12 -11.99 -7.91 0.18
CA GLN A 12 -12.55 -9.15 -0.37
C GLN A 12 -14.05 -8.99 -0.64
N GLN A 13 -14.79 -8.39 0.29
CA GLN A 13 -16.22 -8.14 0.10
C GLN A 13 -16.45 -7.16 -1.05
N ALA A 14 -15.69 -6.08 -1.16
CA ALA A 14 -15.79 -5.12 -2.27
C ALA A 14 -15.54 -5.79 -3.63
N ILE A 15 -14.54 -6.69 -3.71
CA ILE A 15 -14.22 -7.47 -4.90
C ILE A 15 -15.35 -8.46 -5.25
N ARG A 16 -15.97 -9.09 -4.25
CA ARG A 16 -17.11 -10.01 -4.46
C ARG A 16 -18.36 -9.27 -4.94
N THR A 17 -18.64 -8.10 -4.38
CA THR A 17 -19.81 -7.29 -4.74
C THR A 17 -19.68 -6.68 -6.14
N GLU A 18 -18.49 -6.17 -6.51
CA GLU A 18 -18.27 -5.50 -7.80
C GLU A 18 -17.06 -6.06 -8.58
N PRO A 19 -17.09 -7.33 -9.01
CA PRO A 19 -15.92 -7.98 -9.62
C PRO A 19 -15.44 -7.29 -10.90
N LYS A 20 -16.36 -6.70 -11.68
CA LYS A 20 -16.04 -5.96 -12.92
C LYS A 20 -15.27 -4.66 -12.66
N ARG A 21 -15.48 -4.03 -11.49
CA ARG A 21 -14.74 -2.83 -11.06
C ARG A 21 -13.30 -3.19 -10.74
N TRP A 22 -13.11 -4.28 -9.99
CA TRP A 22 -11.80 -4.63 -9.42
C TRP A 22 -10.91 -5.46 -10.34
N ARG A 23 -11.48 -6.30 -11.22
CA ARG A 23 -10.70 -7.21 -12.07
C ARG A 23 -10.53 -6.66 -13.50
N PRO A 24 -9.39 -6.89 -14.19
CA PRO A 24 -8.18 -7.55 -13.69
C PRO A 24 -7.49 -6.69 -12.63
N LEU A 25 -7.18 -7.32 -11.49
CA LEU A 25 -6.61 -6.65 -10.33
C LEU A 25 -5.09 -6.81 -10.38
N VAL A 26 -4.39 -5.68 -10.35
CA VAL A 26 -2.95 -5.61 -10.11
C VAL A 26 -2.75 -5.47 -8.61
N PHE A 27 -1.82 -6.25 -8.09
CA PHE A 27 -1.42 -6.19 -6.70
C PHE A 27 0.08 -5.94 -6.61
N THR A 28 0.47 -5.05 -5.72
CA THR A 28 1.85 -4.91 -5.31
C THR A 28 1.93 -4.63 -3.81
N ASN A 29 3.11 -4.77 -3.23
CA ASN A 29 3.34 -4.44 -1.84
C ASN A 29 4.60 -3.59 -1.66
N GLY A 30 4.69 -2.94 -0.50
CA GLY A 30 5.90 -2.25 -0.09
C GLY A 30 5.70 -1.35 1.11
N CYS A 31 6.82 -0.80 1.59
CA CYS A 31 6.83 0.08 2.74
C CYS A 31 6.37 1.51 2.39
N PHE A 32 6.73 2.01 1.20
CA PHE A 32 6.40 3.37 0.72
C PHE A 32 6.73 4.52 1.71
N ASP A 33 7.69 4.29 2.59
CA ASP A 33 8.23 5.31 3.48
C ASP A 33 9.01 6.38 2.69
N LEU A 34 8.83 7.64 3.07
CA LEU A 34 9.31 8.82 2.33
C LEU A 34 8.95 8.75 0.84
N LEU A 35 7.66 8.79 0.53
CA LEU A 35 7.16 8.70 -0.83
C LEU A 35 7.77 9.76 -1.75
N HIS A 36 8.25 9.34 -2.92
CA HIS A 36 8.92 10.20 -3.88
C HIS A 36 8.53 9.85 -5.33
N ALA A 37 8.96 10.65 -6.30
CA ALA A 37 8.60 10.50 -7.72
C ALA A 37 8.90 9.12 -8.32
N GLY A 38 9.90 8.39 -7.80
CA GLY A 38 10.14 6.98 -8.16
C GLY A 38 8.94 6.08 -7.87
N HIS A 39 8.35 6.14 -6.67
CA HIS A 39 7.15 5.38 -6.32
C HIS A 39 5.95 5.77 -7.18
N VAL A 40 5.76 7.07 -7.44
CA VAL A 40 4.65 7.54 -8.28
C VAL A 40 4.73 6.96 -9.69
N ARG A 41 5.91 7.05 -10.33
CA ARG A 41 6.13 6.47 -11.67
C ARG A 41 5.93 4.96 -11.68
N TYR A 42 6.43 4.28 -10.64
CA TYR A 42 6.24 2.85 -10.46
C TYR A 42 4.75 2.46 -10.37
N LEU A 43 3.98 3.13 -9.51
CA LEU A 43 2.55 2.84 -9.32
C LEU A 43 1.73 3.19 -10.57
N GLN A 44 2.09 4.26 -11.28
CA GLN A 44 1.48 4.59 -12.58
C GLN A 44 1.72 3.47 -13.59
N ALA A 45 2.94 2.96 -13.70
CA ALA A 45 3.24 1.84 -14.59
C ALA A 45 2.49 0.56 -14.17
N ALA A 46 2.44 0.26 -12.87
CA ALA A 46 1.71 -0.91 -12.36
C ALA A 46 0.21 -0.84 -12.68
N LYS A 47 -0.43 0.33 -12.52
CA LYS A 47 -1.85 0.53 -12.84
C LYS A 47 -2.18 0.23 -14.30
N LEU A 48 -1.25 0.45 -15.24
CA LEU A 48 -1.48 0.14 -16.66
C LEU A 48 -1.61 -1.36 -16.96
N LEU A 49 -1.21 -2.24 -16.03
CA LEU A 49 -1.27 -3.69 -16.19
C LEU A 49 -2.66 -4.27 -15.90
N GLY A 50 -3.60 -3.46 -15.41
CA GLY A 50 -4.95 -3.93 -15.11
C GLY A 50 -5.94 -2.81 -14.89
N ARG A 51 -7.12 -3.17 -14.40
CA ARG A 51 -8.21 -2.23 -14.15
C ARG A 51 -8.09 -1.57 -12.80
N SER A 52 -7.67 -2.32 -11.78
CA SER A 52 -7.46 -1.79 -10.43
C SER A 52 -6.07 -2.13 -9.92
N LEU A 53 -5.52 -1.27 -9.08
CA LEU A 53 -4.27 -1.44 -8.37
C LEU A 53 -4.55 -1.39 -6.87
N VAL A 54 -4.29 -2.51 -6.20
CA VAL A 54 -4.30 -2.60 -4.74
C VAL A 54 -2.86 -2.66 -4.24
N ILE A 55 -2.57 -1.88 -3.20
CA ILE A 55 -1.28 -1.88 -2.52
C ILE A 55 -1.41 -2.58 -1.17
N GLY A 56 -0.63 -3.64 -0.97
CA GLY A 56 -0.28 -4.11 0.36
C GLY A 56 0.74 -3.17 0.98
N LEU A 57 0.39 -2.47 2.05
CA LEU A 57 1.30 -1.61 2.79
C LEU A 57 1.88 -2.36 3.99
N ASN A 58 3.22 -2.43 4.08
CA ASN A 58 3.85 -2.99 5.28
C ASN A 58 3.51 -2.12 6.51
N SER A 59 3.06 -2.76 7.58
CA SER A 59 2.92 -2.13 8.90
C SER A 59 4.26 -1.63 9.46
N ASP A 60 4.21 -0.72 10.40
CA ASP A 60 5.39 -0.21 11.11
C ASP A 60 6.16 -1.34 11.79
N GLN A 61 5.44 -2.32 12.36
CA GLN A 61 6.03 -3.49 12.99
C GLN A 61 6.78 -4.36 11.98
N SER A 62 6.18 -4.64 10.83
CA SER A 62 6.82 -5.51 9.82
C SER A 62 8.04 -4.83 9.21
N VAL A 63 7.98 -3.52 8.94
CA VAL A 63 9.14 -2.74 8.46
C VAL A 63 10.28 -2.72 9.48
N ARG A 64 9.99 -2.47 10.76
CA ARG A 64 11.02 -2.47 11.84
C ARG A 64 11.70 -3.83 11.96
N THR A 65 10.96 -4.90 11.70
CA THR A 65 11.51 -6.26 11.77
C THR A 65 12.40 -6.59 10.57
N ILE A 66 12.06 -6.12 9.37
CA ILE A 66 12.85 -6.32 8.15
C ILE A 66 14.09 -5.41 8.13
N LYS A 67 13.95 -4.18 8.64
CA LYS A 67 15.00 -3.16 8.68
C LYS A 67 15.29 -2.78 10.12
N PRO A 68 16.02 -3.64 10.86
CA PRO A 68 16.34 -3.37 12.26
C PRO A 68 17.16 -2.10 12.39
N GLN A 69 17.06 -1.49 13.58
CA GLN A 69 17.78 -0.27 13.91
C GLN A 69 19.28 -0.48 13.70
N SER A 70 19.90 0.48 13.02
CA SER A 70 21.35 0.53 12.84
C SER A 70 21.87 1.75 13.56
N ALA A 71 23.00 1.62 14.26
CA ALA A 71 23.63 2.74 14.93
C ALA A 71 23.87 3.90 13.94
N GLY A 72 23.51 5.11 14.35
CA GLY A 72 23.63 6.32 13.53
C GLY A 72 22.58 6.50 12.44
N LYS A 73 21.54 5.66 12.37
CA LYS A 73 20.41 5.82 11.43
C LYS A 73 19.07 6.02 12.17
N PRO A 74 18.14 6.82 11.62
CA PRO A 74 16.80 6.94 12.19
C PRO A 74 16.05 5.60 12.10
N PRO A 75 15.06 5.36 12.98
CA PRO A 75 14.19 4.20 12.88
C PRO A 75 13.44 4.20 11.54
N ARG A 76 13.17 3.01 11.01
CA ARG A 76 12.33 2.83 9.82
C ARG A 76 11.06 2.06 10.22
N PRO A 77 9.88 2.46 9.73
CA PRO A 77 9.65 3.60 8.85
C PRO A 77 9.74 4.94 9.60
N ILE A 78 9.99 6.03 8.87
CA ILE A 78 9.98 7.38 9.43
C ILE A 78 8.53 7.88 9.54
N VAL A 79 7.73 7.61 8.51
CA VAL A 79 6.31 7.97 8.47
C VAL A 79 5.46 6.78 8.98
N PRO A 80 4.56 6.99 9.96
CA PRO A 80 3.65 5.96 10.45
C PRO A 80 2.76 5.34 9.36
N GLU A 81 2.33 4.09 9.57
CA GLU A 81 1.56 3.31 8.60
C GLU A 81 0.24 3.93 8.16
N ASP A 82 -0.47 4.59 9.06
CA ASP A 82 -1.73 5.28 8.81
C ASP A 82 -1.54 6.46 7.85
N GLN A 83 -0.52 7.29 8.08
CA GLN A 83 -0.17 8.42 7.22
C GLN A 83 0.33 7.94 5.85
N ARG A 84 1.13 6.88 5.82
CA ARG A 84 1.57 6.27 4.55
C ARG A 84 0.36 5.73 3.76
N ALA A 85 -0.58 5.07 4.43
CA ALA A 85 -1.80 4.55 3.81
C ALA A 85 -2.67 5.69 3.26
N GLU A 86 -2.84 6.78 4.02
CA GLU A 86 -3.58 7.96 3.60
C GLU A 86 -3.01 8.56 2.32
N VAL A 87 -1.71 8.83 2.30
CA VAL A 87 -1.03 9.39 1.13
C VAL A 87 -1.16 8.47 -0.08
N LEU A 88 -0.97 7.16 0.11
CA LEU A 88 -1.11 6.18 -0.97
C LEU A 88 -2.54 6.10 -1.51
N ALA A 89 -3.55 6.08 -0.64
CA ALA A 89 -4.96 6.02 -1.04
C ALA A 89 -5.40 7.27 -1.81
N ALA A 90 -4.75 8.41 -1.57
CA ALA A 90 -5.00 9.64 -2.32
C ALA A 90 -4.32 9.68 -3.71
N LEU A 91 -3.38 8.76 -4.00
CA LEU A 91 -2.71 8.74 -5.30
C LEU A 91 -3.64 8.21 -6.39
N LYS A 92 -3.80 8.99 -7.47
CA LYS A 92 -4.62 8.64 -8.65
C LYS A 92 -4.51 7.18 -9.16
N PRO A 93 -3.32 6.54 -9.26
CA PRO A 93 -3.24 5.17 -9.74
C PRO A 93 -3.75 4.11 -8.75
N VAL A 94 -3.97 4.44 -7.47
CA VAL A 94 -4.29 3.49 -6.39
C VAL A 94 -5.79 3.41 -6.18
N ASP A 95 -6.35 2.20 -6.22
CA ASP A 95 -7.78 1.97 -5.98
C ASP A 95 -8.05 1.41 -4.58
N GLY A 96 -7.03 0.86 -3.92
CA GLY A 96 -7.15 0.37 -2.55
C GLY A 96 -5.79 0.16 -1.89
N VAL A 97 -5.75 0.39 -0.58
CA VAL A 97 -4.61 0.10 0.30
C VAL A 97 -5.05 -0.86 1.39
N VAL A 98 -4.24 -1.89 1.65
CA VAL A 98 -4.43 -2.82 2.76
C VAL A 98 -3.15 -2.87 3.58
N ILE A 99 -3.22 -2.57 4.87
CA ILE A 99 -2.07 -2.71 5.77
C ILE A 99 -1.92 -4.17 6.17
N PHE A 100 -0.70 -4.70 6.12
CA PHE A 100 -0.41 -6.08 6.51
C PHE A 100 0.81 -6.18 7.45
N HIS A 101 0.83 -7.22 8.28
CA HIS A 101 1.77 -7.37 9.40
C HIS A 101 2.81 -8.46 9.16
N GLU A 102 2.59 -9.31 8.17
CA GLU A 102 3.48 -10.37 7.74
C GLU A 102 4.81 -9.82 7.23
N LYS A 103 5.86 -10.65 7.33
CA LYS A 103 7.14 -10.38 6.70
C LYS A 103 7.05 -10.78 5.23
N THR A 104 7.51 -9.90 4.35
CA THR A 104 7.55 -10.09 2.89
C THR A 104 8.91 -9.75 2.36
#